data_AF-A0A7S0NAE7-F1
#
_entry.id   AF-A0A7S0NAE7-F1
#
_cell.length_a   1.000
_cell.length_b   1.000
_cell.length_c   1.000
_cell.angle_alpha   90.00
_cell.angle_beta   90.00
_cell.angle_gamma   90.00
#
_symmetry.space_group_name_H-M   'P 1'
#
loop_
_entity.id
_entity.type
_entity.pdbx_description
1 polymer ?
#
loop_
_entity_poly.entity_id
_entity_poly.type
_entity_poly.pdbx_seq_one_letter_code
_entity_poly.pdbx_strand_id
1 'polypeptide(L)'
;GSGAGAGAKRVRGDAGQVHLGYTLLPEDLAQASTERAAFKMKRYAARTNRGMGGVLVTAQRHPVAACTTRFGRVAGVCVAAELATEPYGLDAVFNMRTPLYRPEVRVESYYNTTEGSTEAVRRGSSYIGRPFHMREVSFAPAGFTVMLDTAVTGARAHQLITQLIYGGFMNSTSRRAVTQVVTYNPHLAMFSIAEIVFEVDQGGKMSAGLTVRPLRLPQFDYHFPTWNDVGKVLLLAVWLYLAVRSTVMDMLRRCSQFLKRKQLKDFFISYDGSLVWGIIDLSQCTCQMLAIVFLFSAYVVGYTKVAKARAFYEVYEDAYGAANYFMPTRAEGVEGAAGDGLPKWALPADNTPMLEYSEHVEAVSLAIDLEQMFWAAQCASFVLKLARVLHSFDCHPRMSFVVDTLRAGGMDLLHFLVVLLYILVVQGVVLHVYLGPVMLRCATLRGALLFSIDVCASGAFLSMTQMETLVGGGWSWHQWLPVYMAFYGMPVLLIWICMSFLLAIIAEGFMDTKDNFSHTSSFFAAASSNLVHDFLGQVYKPANAAWQLQLLTPPRGAEGDGKETDPEAEEEEDEEVVSKSKETAAAVATFVQGLEILDMKRKRAAGALLPPAGRAE
;
A
#
# COMPACT_ATOMS: atom_id res chain seq x y z
N GLY A 1 -62.10 -36.79 -25.48
CA GLY A 1 -60.96 -37.50 -26.09
C GLY A 1 -60.08 -36.49 -26.80
N SER A 2 -58.75 -36.62 -26.61
CA SER A 2 -57.60 -35.95 -27.27
C SER A 2 -57.63 -34.40 -27.40
N GLY A 3 -56.64 -33.61 -26.99
CA GLY A 3 -55.23 -33.88 -26.69
C GLY A 3 -54.32 -33.14 -27.68
N ALA A 4 -53.83 -31.95 -27.31
CA ALA A 4 -52.62 -31.25 -27.77
C ALA A 4 -52.64 -29.86 -27.07
N GLY A 5 -51.65 -29.33 -26.37
CA GLY A 5 -50.21 -29.60 -26.25
C GLY A 5 -49.55 -28.25 -25.94
N ALA A 6 -49.76 -27.70 -24.74
CA ALA A 6 -49.17 -26.44 -24.28
C ALA A 6 -48.03 -26.74 -23.29
N GLY A 7 -46.79 -26.62 -23.76
CA GLY A 7 -45.59 -26.74 -22.95
C GLY A 7 -45.27 -25.41 -22.26
N ALA A 8 -45.57 -25.33 -20.96
CA ALA A 8 -45.13 -24.26 -20.07
C ALA A 8 -43.61 -24.32 -19.87
N LYS A 9 -42.88 -23.25 -20.24
CA LYS A 9 -41.46 -23.10 -19.93
C LYS A 9 -41.33 -22.38 -18.58
N ARG A 10 -40.97 -23.15 -17.55
CA ARG A 10 -40.61 -22.68 -16.20
C ARG A 10 -39.53 -21.60 -16.26
N VAL A 11 -39.82 -20.46 -15.64
CA VAL A 11 -38.82 -19.50 -15.17
C VAL A 11 -38.02 -20.17 -14.06
N ARG A 12 -36.74 -20.44 -14.33
CA ARG A 12 -35.76 -20.83 -13.31
C ARG A 12 -34.90 -19.60 -13.08
N GLY A 13 -34.90 -19.10 -11.85
CA GLY A 13 -34.06 -17.97 -11.45
C GLY A 13 -32.58 -18.33 -11.64
N ASP A 14 -31.85 -17.44 -12.29
CA ASP A 14 -30.40 -17.54 -12.41
C ASP A 14 -29.77 -17.30 -11.04
N ALA A 15 -29.27 -18.39 -10.47
CA ALA A 15 -28.29 -18.32 -9.40
C ALA A 15 -27.02 -17.66 -9.97
N GLY A 16 -26.54 -16.64 -9.26
CA GLY A 16 -25.39 -15.83 -9.66
C GLY A 16 -24.18 -16.68 -10.05
N GLN A 17 -23.84 -16.64 -11.34
CA GLN A 17 -22.50 -16.99 -11.80
C GLN A 17 -21.57 -15.83 -11.45
N VAL A 18 -20.68 -16.08 -10.50
CA VAL A 18 -19.52 -15.21 -10.25
C VAL A 18 -18.59 -15.36 -11.45
N HIS A 19 -18.71 -14.46 -12.42
CA HIS A 19 -17.81 -14.39 -13.58
C HIS A 19 -16.43 -13.90 -13.14
N LEU A 20 -15.56 -14.87 -12.85
CA LEU A 20 -14.11 -14.72 -12.76
C LEU A 20 -13.54 -14.75 -14.20
N GLY A 21 -13.62 -13.64 -14.94
CA GLY A 21 -13.13 -13.60 -16.33
C GLY A 21 -12.71 -12.21 -16.77
N TYR A 22 -11.41 -12.05 -17.08
CA TYR A 22 -10.82 -10.84 -17.66
C TYR A 22 -10.66 -11.00 -19.15
N THR A 23 -11.74 -10.80 -19.88
CA THR A 23 -11.70 -10.53 -21.31
C THR A 23 -12.77 -9.50 -21.61
N LEU A 24 -12.38 -8.41 -22.26
CA LEU A 24 -13.33 -7.60 -23.04
C LEU A 24 -13.98 -8.57 -24.04
N LEU A 25 -15.25 -8.92 -23.79
CA LEU A 25 -16.02 -9.82 -24.65
C LEU A 25 -15.97 -9.30 -26.09
N PRO A 26 -15.54 -10.13 -27.07
CA PRO A 26 -15.64 -9.79 -28.49
C PRO A 26 -17.09 -9.73 -28.99
N GLU A 27 -18.06 -10.25 -28.23
CA GLU A 27 -19.45 -10.33 -28.66
C GLU A 27 -20.15 -8.96 -28.73
N ASP A 28 -19.71 -7.99 -27.93
CA ASP A 28 -20.20 -6.60 -28.02
C ASP A 28 -19.61 -5.82 -29.21
N LEU A 29 -18.56 -6.35 -29.86
CA LEU A 29 -17.98 -5.76 -31.09
C LEU A 29 -18.75 -6.15 -32.35
N ALA A 30 -19.57 -7.21 -32.31
CA ALA A 30 -20.30 -7.68 -33.49
C ALA A 30 -21.58 -6.86 -33.76
N GLN A 31 -22.27 -6.41 -32.71
CA GLN A 31 -23.55 -5.70 -32.84
C GLN A 31 -23.44 -4.17 -32.96
N ALA A 32 -22.26 -3.58 -32.71
CA ALA A 32 -22.01 -2.14 -32.90
C ALA A 32 -21.58 -1.76 -34.33
N SER A 33 -21.74 -2.66 -35.31
CA SER A 33 -21.07 -2.59 -36.61
C SER A 33 -21.87 -1.99 -37.77
N THR A 34 -23.09 -1.49 -37.55
CA THR A 34 -23.87 -0.85 -38.61
C THR A 34 -24.23 0.59 -38.27
N GLU A 35 -23.62 1.52 -39.02
CA GLU A 35 -24.02 2.93 -39.21
C GLU A 35 -23.54 4.01 -38.21
N ARG A 36 -22.21 4.10 -37.99
CA ARG A 36 -21.42 5.38 -37.86
C ARG A 36 -19.91 5.11 -37.65
N ALA A 37 -19.40 3.99 -38.16
CA ALA A 37 -18.02 3.54 -37.98
C ALA A 37 -17.01 4.21 -38.94
N ALA A 38 -16.97 5.54 -38.98
CA ALA A 38 -15.88 6.26 -39.62
C ALA A 38 -14.60 6.12 -38.75
N PHE A 39 -13.84 5.04 -38.99
CA PHE A 39 -12.41 4.88 -38.68
C PHE A 39 -11.89 5.57 -37.39
N LYS A 40 -12.31 5.09 -36.22
CA LYS A 40 -11.76 5.56 -34.94
C LYS A 40 -10.31 5.07 -34.79
N MET A 41 -9.35 5.93 -35.13
CA MET A 41 -7.92 5.61 -35.14
C MET A 41 -7.41 5.25 -33.75
N LYS A 42 -6.72 4.11 -33.63
CA LYS A 42 -5.97 3.76 -32.41
C LYS A 42 -4.75 4.68 -32.29
N ARG A 43 -4.60 5.37 -31.16
CA ARG A 43 -3.46 6.24 -30.87
C ARG A 43 -2.45 5.52 -29.98
N TYR A 44 -1.19 5.58 -30.38
CA TYR A 44 -0.08 4.97 -29.64
C TYR A 44 0.93 6.04 -29.22
N ALA A 45 1.26 6.08 -27.93
CA ALA A 45 2.40 6.77 -27.37
C ALA A 45 3.63 5.85 -27.43
N ALA A 46 4.76 6.38 -27.89
CA ALA A 46 6.02 5.63 -28.01
C ALA A 46 5.89 4.28 -28.77
N ARG A 47 4.96 4.19 -29.73
CA ARG A 47 4.62 3.01 -30.57
C ARG A 47 3.96 1.83 -29.85
N THR A 48 4.16 1.65 -28.55
CA THR A 48 3.67 0.47 -27.81
C THR A 48 2.49 0.78 -26.89
N ASN A 49 2.46 1.95 -26.25
CA ASN A 49 1.43 2.30 -25.27
C ASN A 49 0.21 2.87 -25.98
N ARG A 50 -0.96 2.28 -25.79
CA ARG A 50 -2.23 2.80 -26.33
C ARG A 50 -2.81 3.86 -25.40
N GLY A 51 -3.22 5.00 -25.94
CA GLY A 51 -4.01 5.98 -25.18
C GLY A 51 -5.45 5.48 -24.98
N MET A 52 -5.98 5.60 -23.76
CA MET A 52 -7.34 5.19 -23.41
C MET A 52 -8.19 6.42 -23.07
N GLY A 53 -9.28 6.62 -23.81
CA GLY A 53 -10.25 7.70 -23.62
C GLY A 53 -9.76 9.07 -24.10
N GLY A 54 -8.62 9.57 -23.60
CA GLY A 54 -8.11 10.88 -23.98
C GLY A 54 -7.23 11.53 -22.92
N VAL A 55 -7.13 12.85 -23.01
CA VAL A 55 -6.48 13.70 -22.01
C VAL A 55 -7.55 14.53 -21.32
N LEU A 56 -7.75 14.32 -20.02
CA LEU A 56 -8.67 15.12 -19.23
C LEU A 56 -7.89 16.30 -18.62
N VAL A 57 -8.40 17.52 -18.77
CA VAL A 57 -7.81 18.72 -18.18
C VAL A 57 -8.88 19.39 -17.33
N THR A 58 -8.64 19.47 -16.02
CA THR A 58 -9.53 20.13 -15.06
C THR A 58 -8.82 21.33 -14.46
N ALA A 59 -9.41 22.52 -14.61
CA ALA A 59 -8.90 23.76 -14.02
C ALA A 59 -9.81 24.25 -12.89
N GLN A 60 -9.22 24.52 -11.74
CA GLN A 60 -9.87 25.18 -10.62
C GLN A 60 -9.65 26.67 -10.70
N ARG A 61 -10.76 27.39 -10.75
CA ARG A 61 -10.79 28.84 -10.84
C ARG A 61 -11.52 29.40 -9.64
N HIS A 62 -11.05 30.54 -9.16
CA HIS A 62 -11.68 31.28 -8.07
C HIS A 62 -12.18 32.63 -8.60
N PRO A 63 -13.32 33.13 -8.11
CA PRO A 63 -13.80 34.45 -8.49
C PRO A 63 -12.90 35.51 -7.88
N VAL A 64 -13.00 36.69 -8.46
CA VAL A 64 -12.22 37.86 -8.09
C VAL A 64 -13.08 38.70 -7.14
N ALA A 65 -12.57 39.00 -5.95
CA ALA A 65 -13.26 39.76 -4.92
C ALA A 65 -12.40 40.93 -4.44
N ALA A 66 -13.05 41.97 -3.89
CA ALA A 66 -12.31 43.08 -3.30
C ALA A 66 -11.40 42.59 -2.17
N CYS A 67 -10.13 43.00 -2.16
CA CYS A 67 -9.22 42.65 -1.08
C CYS A 67 -9.70 43.30 0.23
N THR A 68 -10.02 42.50 1.24
CA THR A 68 -10.45 42.97 2.57
C THR A 68 -9.29 43.43 3.46
N THR A 69 -8.05 43.29 2.99
CA THR A 69 -6.85 43.62 3.76
C THR A 69 -6.58 45.13 3.76
N ARG A 70 -5.75 45.60 4.71
CA ARG A 70 -5.27 46.99 4.82
C ARG A 70 -4.69 47.54 3.49
N PHE A 71 -4.17 46.65 2.63
CA PHE A 71 -3.58 46.99 1.34
C PHE A 71 -4.55 46.85 0.16
N GLY A 72 -5.86 46.76 0.41
CA GLY A 72 -6.86 46.64 -0.66
C GLY A 72 -6.87 47.81 -1.64
N ARG A 73 -6.43 49.00 -1.23
CA ARG A 73 -6.23 50.16 -2.13
C ARG A 73 -5.06 49.98 -3.12
N VAL A 74 -4.07 49.15 -2.79
CA VAL A 74 -2.90 48.90 -3.65
C VAL A 74 -3.18 47.76 -4.62
N ALA A 75 -3.72 46.66 -4.11
CA ALA A 75 -4.01 45.48 -4.94
C ALA A 75 -5.31 45.63 -5.75
N GLY A 76 -6.28 46.38 -5.24
CA GLY A 76 -7.63 46.52 -5.81
C GLY A 76 -8.47 45.25 -5.67
N VAL A 77 -7.95 44.12 -6.15
CA VAL A 77 -8.69 42.86 -6.29
C VAL A 77 -7.85 41.65 -5.92
N CYS A 78 -8.48 40.74 -5.19
CA CYS A 78 -7.89 39.52 -4.65
C CYS A 78 -8.66 38.31 -5.17
N VAL A 79 -7.98 37.17 -5.21
CA VAL A 79 -8.61 35.89 -5.55
C VAL A 79 -9.37 35.38 -4.32
N ALA A 80 -10.68 35.17 -4.44
CA ALA A 80 -11.52 34.66 -3.36
C ALA A 80 -11.15 33.21 -3.00
N ALA A 81 -11.61 32.75 -1.84
CA ALA A 81 -11.40 31.36 -1.39
C ALA A 81 -12.38 30.37 -2.05
N GLU A 82 -13.57 30.83 -2.41
CA GLU A 82 -14.62 29.99 -3.01
C GLU A 82 -14.32 29.66 -4.47
N LEU A 83 -14.83 28.53 -4.97
CA LEU A 83 -14.65 28.10 -6.36
C LEU A 83 -15.65 28.84 -7.27
N ALA A 84 -15.21 29.27 -8.44
CA ALA A 84 -16.09 29.85 -9.45
C ALA A 84 -16.91 28.74 -10.14
N THR A 85 -18.22 28.95 -10.26
CA THR A 85 -19.16 28.00 -10.89
C THR A 85 -19.67 28.50 -12.25
N GLU A 86 -19.64 29.81 -12.48
CA GLU A 86 -20.16 30.44 -13.70
C GLU A 86 -19.31 30.11 -14.95
N PRO A 87 -19.94 29.94 -16.12
CA PRO A 87 -19.20 29.76 -17.37
C PRO A 87 -18.26 30.92 -17.65
N TYR A 88 -17.10 30.65 -18.23
CA TYR A 88 -16.11 31.68 -18.54
C TYR A 88 -15.34 31.43 -19.83
N GLY A 89 -14.44 32.36 -20.12
CA GLY A 89 -13.52 32.32 -21.26
C GLY A 89 -14.09 33.09 -22.43
N LEU A 90 -13.39 32.99 -23.55
CA LEU A 90 -13.81 33.56 -24.82
C LEU A 90 -13.72 32.45 -25.85
N ASP A 91 -14.77 32.19 -26.60
CA ASP A 91 -14.64 31.27 -27.73
C ASP A 91 -13.77 31.95 -28.81
N ALA A 92 -12.60 31.36 -29.11
CA ALA A 92 -11.63 31.95 -30.02
C ALA A 92 -12.19 32.08 -31.44
N VAL A 93 -13.13 31.21 -31.84
CA VAL A 93 -13.75 31.24 -33.18
C VAL A 93 -14.46 32.57 -33.48
N PHE A 94 -14.96 33.27 -32.46
CA PHE A 94 -15.64 34.56 -32.64
C PHE A 94 -14.73 35.77 -32.39
N ASN A 95 -13.47 35.54 -32.00
CA ASN A 95 -12.52 36.60 -31.72
C ASN A 95 -11.58 36.83 -32.91
N MET A 96 -11.73 37.97 -33.58
CA MET A 96 -10.93 38.41 -34.74
C MET A 96 -9.41 38.39 -34.53
N ARG A 97 -8.94 38.39 -33.27
CA ARG A 97 -7.51 38.38 -32.95
C ARG A 97 -6.90 36.98 -32.88
N THR A 98 -7.68 35.93 -33.05
CA THR A 98 -7.21 34.55 -32.91
C THR A 98 -7.11 33.86 -34.27
N PRO A 99 -6.21 32.88 -34.43
CA PRO A 99 -6.06 32.13 -35.67
C PRO A 99 -7.25 31.21 -35.98
N LEU A 100 -8.18 31.02 -35.02
CA LEU A 100 -9.38 30.21 -35.19
C LEU A 100 -10.60 31.02 -35.64
N TYR A 101 -10.45 32.34 -35.83
CA TYR A 101 -11.55 33.23 -36.17
C TYR A 101 -12.27 32.80 -37.45
N ARG A 102 -13.60 32.68 -37.39
CA ARG A 102 -14.46 32.41 -38.55
C ARG A 102 -15.60 33.42 -38.61
N PRO A 103 -15.60 34.35 -39.57
CA PRO A 103 -16.64 35.39 -39.66
C PRO A 103 -18.00 34.83 -40.09
N GLU A 104 -18.03 33.67 -40.74
CA GLU A 104 -19.24 33.03 -41.27
C GLU A 104 -20.10 32.39 -40.18
N VAL A 105 -19.51 32.10 -39.02
CA VAL A 105 -20.19 31.38 -37.93
C VAL A 105 -20.89 32.38 -37.02
N ARG A 106 -22.19 32.19 -36.78
CA ARG A 106 -22.99 33.04 -35.89
C ARG A 106 -22.95 32.50 -34.46
N VAL A 107 -22.89 33.39 -33.47
CA VAL A 107 -22.82 33.00 -32.04
C VAL A 107 -24.15 32.40 -31.56
N GLU A 108 -25.27 32.93 -32.06
CA GLU A 108 -26.64 32.56 -31.69
C GLU A 108 -26.95 31.08 -31.95
N SER A 109 -26.24 30.43 -32.87
CA SER A 109 -26.42 29.00 -33.15
C SER A 109 -25.72 28.08 -32.15
N TYR A 110 -24.79 28.60 -31.33
CA TYR A 110 -23.96 27.80 -30.42
C TYR A 110 -24.08 28.18 -28.94
N TYR A 111 -24.57 29.39 -28.65
CA TYR A 111 -24.69 29.92 -27.29
C TYR A 111 -26.00 30.66 -27.09
N ASN A 112 -26.50 30.66 -25.84
CA ASN A 112 -27.63 31.49 -25.48
C ASN A 112 -27.26 32.98 -25.44
N THR A 113 -27.80 33.77 -26.38
CA THR A 113 -27.59 35.23 -26.49
C THR A 113 -28.74 36.06 -25.89
N THR A 114 -29.69 35.45 -25.17
CA THR A 114 -30.73 36.22 -24.46
C THR A 114 -30.13 37.13 -23.40
N GLU A 115 -30.74 38.30 -23.19
CA GLU A 115 -30.29 39.26 -22.18
C GLU A 115 -30.28 38.61 -20.77
N GLY A 116 -29.17 38.77 -20.04
CA GLY A 116 -28.96 38.13 -18.73
C GLY A 116 -28.36 36.71 -18.77
N SER A 117 -28.13 36.13 -19.95
CA SER A 117 -27.43 34.85 -20.09
C SER A 117 -25.97 34.94 -19.63
N THR A 118 -25.50 33.95 -18.86
CA THR A 118 -24.09 33.82 -18.46
C THR A 118 -23.23 33.10 -19.50
N GLU A 119 -23.84 32.54 -20.55
CA GLU A 119 -23.15 31.77 -21.61
C GLU A 119 -22.55 32.65 -22.71
N ALA A 120 -23.10 33.86 -22.92
CA ALA A 120 -22.59 34.80 -23.91
C ALA A 120 -22.55 36.21 -23.34
N VAL A 121 -21.44 36.91 -23.57
CA VAL A 121 -21.28 38.31 -23.15
C VAL A 121 -21.41 39.21 -24.36
N ARG A 122 -22.24 40.25 -24.25
CA ARG A 122 -22.33 41.30 -25.27
C ARG A 122 -21.10 42.22 -25.17
N ARG A 123 -20.33 42.33 -26.26
CA ARG A 123 -19.18 43.24 -26.36
C ARG A 123 -19.38 44.14 -27.58
N GLY A 124 -19.96 45.32 -27.35
CA GLY A 124 -20.38 46.21 -28.43
C GLY A 124 -21.62 45.69 -29.15
N SER A 125 -21.55 45.56 -30.48
CA SER A 125 -22.65 45.05 -31.33
C SER A 125 -22.68 43.53 -31.46
N SER A 126 -21.69 42.80 -30.94
CA SER A 126 -21.56 41.35 -31.12
C SER A 126 -21.51 40.62 -29.77
N TYR A 127 -22.03 39.39 -29.76
CA TYR A 127 -21.89 38.48 -28.63
C TYR A 127 -20.57 37.70 -28.72
N ILE A 128 -20.03 37.29 -27.57
CA ILE A 128 -18.91 36.36 -27.49
C ILE A 128 -19.31 35.23 -26.53
N GLY A 129 -19.28 33.99 -27.01
CA GLY A 129 -19.60 32.81 -26.22
C GLY A 129 -18.52 32.48 -25.18
N ARG A 130 -18.94 31.88 -24.07
CA ARG A 130 -18.09 31.36 -22.98
C ARG A 130 -18.09 29.83 -23.04
N PRO A 131 -17.04 29.22 -23.60
CA PRO A 131 -17.02 27.78 -23.91
C PRO A 131 -16.79 26.88 -22.69
N PHE A 132 -16.31 27.43 -21.56
CA PHE A 132 -15.90 26.62 -20.41
C PHE A 132 -17.01 26.59 -19.36
N HIS A 133 -17.61 25.42 -19.21
CA HIS A 133 -18.63 25.14 -18.20
C HIS A 133 -18.05 24.29 -17.08
N MET A 134 -18.49 24.54 -15.85
CA MET A 134 -18.14 23.68 -14.72
C MET A 134 -18.75 22.31 -14.93
N ARG A 135 -17.96 21.27 -14.73
CA ARG A 135 -18.44 19.89 -14.81
C ARG A 135 -17.78 19.06 -13.72
N GLU A 136 -18.62 18.43 -12.92
CA GLU A 136 -18.18 17.54 -11.87
C GLU A 136 -17.78 16.19 -12.47
N VAL A 137 -16.62 15.71 -12.05
CA VAL A 137 -16.07 14.40 -12.37
C VAL A 137 -15.67 13.77 -11.04
N SER A 138 -15.96 12.49 -10.83
CA SER A 138 -15.77 11.86 -9.52
C SER A 138 -14.32 11.83 -9.04
N PHE A 139 -13.37 11.74 -9.98
CA PHE A 139 -11.95 11.56 -9.69
C PHE A 139 -11.09 12.83 -9.75
N ALA A 140 -11.61 13.95 -10.28
CA ALA A 140 -10.89 15.22 -10.34
C ALA A 140 -11.54 16.24 -9.40
N PRO A 141 -10.77 17.20 -8.87
CA PRO A 141 -11.34 18.17 -7.96
C PRO A 141 -12.34 19.06 -8.72
N ALA A 142 -13.40 19.48 -8.03
CA ALA A 142 -14.46 20.28 -8.64
C ALA A 142 -13.87 21.49 -9.40
N GLY A 143 -14.29 21.67 -10.65
CA GLY A 143 -13.73 22.68 -11.54
C GLY A 143 -14.24 22.59 -12.97
N PHE A 144 -13.54 23.28 -13.85
CA PHE A 144 -13.88 23.34 -15.27
C PHE A 144 -13.10 22.28 -16.01
N THR A 145 -13.82 21.28 -16.52
CA THR A 145 -13.24 20.07 -17.05
C THR A 145 -13.43 20.00 -18.57
N VAL A 146 -12.34 19.75 -19.28
CA VAL A 146 -12.27 19.59 -20.73
C VAL A 146 -11.61 18.25 -21.04
N MET A 147 -12.18 17.48 -21.95
CA MET A 147 -11.68 16.18 -22.38
C MET A 147 -11.14 16.31 -23.81
N LEU A 148 -9.89 15.94 -24.06
CA LEU A 148 -9.34 15.85 -25.41
C LEU A 148 -9.37 14.38 -25.82
N ASP A 149 -10.37 13.98 -26.60
CA ASP A 149 -10.55 12.59 -27.03
C ASP A 149 -9.42 12.14 -27.97
N THR A 150 -8.97 10.89 -27.81
CA THR A 150 -8.07 10.18 -28.72
C THR A 150 -8.59 10.06 -30.16
N ALA A 151 -9.91 10.12 -30.37
CA ALA A 151 -10.54 10.04 -31.69
C ALA A 151 -10.22 11.26 -32.59
N VAL A 152 -9.77 12.37 -32.00
CA VAL A 152 -9.49 13.62 -32.72
C VAL A 152 -8.21 13.51 -33.57
N THR A 153 -8.20 14.14 -34.76
CA THR A 153 -6.99 14.25 -35.59
C THR A 153 -5.97 15.22 -34.99
N GLY A 154 -4.69 15.06 -35.31
CA GLY A 154 -3.64 15.96 -34.78
C GLY A 154 -3.88 17.44 -35.12
N ALA A 155 -4.36 17.74 -36.32
CA ALA A 155 -4.73 19.10 -36.72
C ALA A 155 -5.88 19.66 -35.89
N ARG A 156 -6.91 18.84 -35.63
CA ARG A 156 -8.06 19.25 -34.80
C ARG A 156 -7.68 19.35 -33.33
N ALA A 157 -6.82 18.48 -32.81
CA ALA A 157 -6.28 18.58 -31.45
C ALA A 157 -5.49 19.88 -31.27
N HIS A 158 -4.72 20.31 -32.28
CA HIS A 158 -4.05 21.61 -32.25
C HIS A 158 -5.05 22.78 -32.19
N GLN A 159 -6.18 22.70 -32.89
CA GLN A 159 -7.26 23.69 -32.77
C GLN A 159 -7.90 23.68 -31.37
N LEU A 160 -8.14 22.51 -30.76
CA LEU A 160 -8.66 22.41 -29.38
C LEU A 160 -7.68 23.02 -28.35
N ILE A 161 -6.38 22.77 -28.49
CA ILE A 161 -5.35 23.39 -27.63
C ILE A 161 -5.30 24.90 -27.86
N THR A 162 -5.37 25.34 -29.12
CA THR A 162 -5.41 26.77 -29.48
C THR A 162 -6.63 27.45 -28.87
N GLN A 163 -7.78 26.77 -28.84
CA GLN A 163 -8.98 27.23 -28.15
C GLN A 163 -8.76 27.36 -26.64
N LEU A 164 -8.07 26.41 -25.99
CA LEU A 164 -7.73 26.51 -24.56
C LEU A 164 -6.82 27.69 -24.26
N ILE A 165 -5.82 27.95 -25.12
CA ILE A 165 -4.86 29.06 -24.97
C ILE A 165 -5.56 30.41 -25.18
N TYR A 166 -6.15 30.64 -26.36
CA TYR A 166 -6.75 31.93 -26.69
C TYR A 166 -8.09 32.17 -25.98
N GLY A 167 -8.78 31.10 -25.59
CA GLY A 167 -9.98 31.21 -24.77
C GLY A 167 -9.70 31.52 -23.30
N GLY A 168 -8.43 31.50 -22.87
CA GLY A 168 -8.02 31.85 -21.53
C GLY A 168 -8.47 30.83 -20.48
N PHE A 169 -8.36 29.54 -20.81
CA PHE A 169 -8.71 28.43 -19.90
C PHE A 169 -7.89 28.48 -18.60
N MET A 170 -6.60 28.82 -18.69
CA MET A 170 -5.79 29.21 -17.54
C MET A 170 -5.55 30.72 -17.57
N ASN A 171 -5.82 31.39 -16.46
CA ASN A 171 -5.61 32.82 -16.31
C ASN A 171 -5.12 33.16 -14.89
N SER A 172 -5.01 34.44 -14.56
CA SER A 172 -4.53 34.92 -13.25
C SER A 172 -5.39 34.48 -12.05
N THR A 173 -6.58 33.92 -12.29
CA THR A 173 -7.51 33.47 -11.25
C THR A 173 -7.57 31.94 -11.12
N SER A 174 -6.84 31.23 -11.99
CA SER A 174 -6.67 29.79 -11.92
C SER A 174 -5.62 29.45 -10.86
N ARG A 175 -5.96 28.57 -9.91
CA ARG A 175 -5.01 28.14 -8.86
C ARG A 175 -4.43 26.77 -9.11
N ARG A 176 -5.22 25.85 -9.65
CA ARG A 176 -4.80 24.47 -9.86
C ARG A 176 -5.31 23.98 -11.19
N ALA A 177 -4.46 23.33 -11.98
CA ALA A 177 -4.85 22.63 -13.19
C ALA A 177 -4.31 21.20 -13.13
N VAL A 178 -5.20 20.22 -13.27
CA VAL A 178 -4.87 18.80 -13.22
C VAL A 178 -5.09 18.24 -14.61
N THR A 179 -4.05 17.66 -15.19
CA THR A 179 -4.11 16.95 -16.47
C THR A 179 -3.92 15.47 -16.24
N GLN A 180 -4.84 14.64 -16.72
CA GLN A 180 -4.81 13.20 -16.52
C GLN A 180 -4.82 12.48 -17.86
N VAL A 181 -3.94 11.49 -17.99
CA VAL A 181 -3.81 10.65 -19.17
C VAL A 181 -3.76 9.19 -18.74
N VAL A 182 -4.68 8.38 -19.27
CA VAL A 182 -4.66 6.93 -19.08
C VAL A 182 -4.05 6.27 -20.31
N THR A 183 -3.06 5.42 -20.08
CA THR A 183 -2.41 4.63 -21.12
C THR A 183 -2.42 3.16 -20.77
N TYR A 184 -2.46 2.30 -21.78
CA TYR A 184 -2.43 0.86 -21.65
C TYR A 184 -1.32 0.27 -22.52
N ASN A 185 -0.40 -0.47 -21.92
CA ASN A 185 0.62 -1.23 -22.63
C ASN A 185 0.16 -2.68 -22.82
N PRO A 186 -0.14 -3.13 -24.05
CA PRO A 186 -0.60 -4.49 -24.31
C PRO A 186 0.49 -5.55 -24.14
N HIS A 187 1.77 -5.20 -24.31
CA HIS A 187 2.88 -6.16 -24.14
C HIS A 187 3.15 -6.50 -22.67
N LEU A 188 2.87 -5.57 -21.76
CA LEU A 188 3.06 -5.74 -20.32
C LEU A 188 1.74 -5.96 -19.56
N ALA A 189 0.59 -5.88 -20.24
CA ALA A 189 -0.75 -5.64 -19.66
C ALA A 189 -0.74 -4.70 -18.46
N MET A 190 -0.14 -3.54 -18.67
CA MET A 190 -0.01 -2.53 -17.65
C MET A 190 -0.85 -1.32 -18.05
N PHE A 191 -1.78 -0.93 -17.18
CA PHE A 191 -2.38 0.39 -17.23
C PHE A 191 -1.45 1.37 -16.52
N SER A 192 -1.38 2.60 -16.99
CA SER A 192 -0.64 3.66 -16.34
C SER A 192 -1.46 4.94 -16.40
N ILE A 193 -1.69 5.52 -15.22
CA ILE A 193 -2.24 6.86 -15.09
C ILE A 193 -1.07 7.81 -14.94
N ALA A 194 -0.96 8.78 -15.85
CA ALA A 194 -0.08 9.93 -15.69
C ALA A 194 -0.94 11.12 -15.30
N GLU A 195 -0.70 11.66 -14.11
CA GLU A 195 -1.34 12.88 -13.63
C GLU A 195 -0.27 13.98 -13.53
N ILE A 196 -0.57 15.11 -14.15
CA ILE A 196 0.25 16.31 -14.13
C ILE A 196 -0.54 17.37 -13.38
N VAL A 197 -0.05 17.78 -12.22
CA VAL A 197 -0.67 18.79 -11.38
C VAL A 197 0.14 20.08 -11.51
N PHE A 198 -0.50 21.12 -12.03
CA PHE A 198 0.02 22.47 -12.01
C PHE A 198 -0.65 23.22 -10.86
N GLU A 199 0.15 23.70 -9.90
CA GLU A 199 -0.33 24.51 -8.78
C GLU A 199 0.32 25.89 -8.85
N VAL A 200 -0.51 26.91 -8.86
CA VAL A 200 -0.13 28.32 -8.81
C VAL A 200 -0.35 28.79 -7.37
N ASP A 201 0.76 29.03 -6.68
CA ASP A 201 0.73 29.58 -5.32
C ASP A 201 0.13 30.99 -5.31
N GLN A 202 -0.33 31.43 -4.14
CA GLN A 202 -0.80 32.80 -3.94
C GLN A 202 0.27 33.86 -4.28
N GLY A 203 1.55 33.49 -4.21
CA GLY A 203 2.68 34.33 -4.64
C GLY A 203 2.91 34.36 -6.16
N GLY A 204 2.08 33.69 -6.96
CA GLY A 204 2.21 33.61 -8.42
C GLY A 204 3.27 32.62 -8.91
N LYS A 205 3.92 31.88 -8.00
CA LYS A 205 4.85 30.81 -8.37
C LYS A 205 4.06 29.62 -8.89
N MET A 206 4.42 29.14 -10.07
CA MET A 206 3.87 27.92 -10.64
C MET A 206 4.77 26.74 -10.30
N SER A 207 4.20 25.69 -9.74
CA SER A 207 4.84 24.40 -9.52
C SER A 207 4.15 23.34 -10.38
N ALA A 208 4.93 22.39 -10.90
CA ALA A 208 4.42 21.28 -11.69
C ALA A 208 4.88 19.97 -11.04
N GLY A 209 3.91 19.13 -10.68
CA GLY A 209 4.13 17.76 -10.22
C GLY A 209 3.72 16.78 -11.30
N LEU A 210 4.54 15.75 -11.54
CA LEU A 210 4.17 14.60 -12.37
C LEU A 210 4.10 13.37 -11.48
N THR A 211 2.95 12.74 -11.44
CA THR A 211 2.72 11.46 -10.76
C THR A 211 2.36 10.42 -11.81
N VAL A 212 3.19 9.39 -11.93
CA VAL A 212 2.93 8.25 -12.81
C VAL A 212 2.64 7.05 -11.94
N ARG A 213 1.44 6.48 -12.10
CA ARG A 213 0.94 5.37 -11.30
C ARG A 213 0.66 4.17 -12.21
N PRO A 214 1.54 3.14 -12.22
CA PRO A 214 1.31 1.92 -12.98
C PRO A 214 0.39 0.95 -12.22
N LEU A 215 -0.44 0.22 -12.97
CA LEU A 215 -1.29 -0.89 -12.54
C LEU A 215 -0.98 -2.08 -13.44
N ARG A 216 -0.46 -3.17 -12.88
CA ARG A 216 -0.26 -4.39 -13.65
C ARG A 216 -1.49 -5.27 -13.52
N LEU A 217 -2.17 -5.54 -14.64
CA LEU A 217 -3.23 -6.53 -14.61
C LEU A 217 -2.62 -7.94 -14.62
N PRO A 218 -3.17 -8.88 -13.83
CA PRO A 218 -2.80 -10.28 -13.97
C PRO A 218 -3.25 -10.77 -15.36
N GLN A 219 -2.28 -10.91 -16.27
CA GLN A 219 -2.48 -11.62 -17.53
C GLN A 219 -2.58 -13.10 -17.24
N PHE A 220 -3.80 -13.62 -17.26
CA PHE A 220 -4.00 -15.02 -17.57
C PHE A 220 -4.35 -15.07 -19.06
N ASP A 221 -3.36 -15.37 -19.90
CA ASP A 221 -3.62 -15.64 -21.31
C ASP A 221 -4.43 -16.94 -21.38
N TYR A 222 -5.76 -16.80 -21.43
CA TYR A 222 -6.71 -17.91 -21.48
C TYR A 222 -6.49 -18.83 -22.69
N HIS A 223 -5.90 -18.31 -23.76
CA HIS A 223 -5.78 -19.04 -25.01
C HIS A 223 -4.59 -20.03 -25.00
N PHE A 224 -3.53 -19.73 -24.24
CA PHE A 224 -2.39 -20.63 -24.04
C PHE A 224 -1.72 -20.29 -22.69
N PRO A 225 -2.14 -20.91 -21.57
CA PRO A 225 -1.45 -20.70 -20.31
C PRO A 225 -0.02 -21.19 -20.48
N THR A 226 0.95 -20.27 -20.51
CA THR A 226 2.34 -20.67 -20.47
C THR A 226 2.59 -21.38 -19.13
N TRP A 227 3.50 -22.35 -19.08
CA TRP A 227 3.87 -23.04 -17.83
C TRP A 227 4.27 -22.06 -16.71
N ASN A 228 4.75 -20.87 -17.09
CA ASN A 228 5.04 -19.77 -16.19
C ASN A 228 3.77 -19.24 -15.48
N ASP A 229 2.67 -19.07 -16.20
CA ASP A 229 1.43 -18.52 -15.63
C ASP A 229 0.73 -19.53 -14.72
N VAL A 230 0.73 -20.81 -15.11
CA VAL A 230 0.28 -21.90 -14.21
C VAL A 230 1.14 -21.95 -12.96
N GLY A 231 2.46 -21.83 -13.11
CA GLY A 231 3.41 -21.78 -11.99
C GLY A 231 3.14 -20.60 -11.05
N LYS A 232 2.86 -19.40 -11.57
CA LYS A 232 2.50 -18.22 -10.76
C LYS A 232 1.20 -18.43 -10.00
N VAL A 233 0.15 -18.98 -10.63
CA VAL A 233 -1.14 -19.26 -9.96
C VAL A 233 -0.94 -20.28 -8.85
N LEU A 234 -0.21 -21.37 -9.14
CA LEU A 234 0.06 -22.40 -8.14
C LEU A 234 0.87 -21.85 -6.97
N LEU A 235 1.91 -21.05 -7.24
CA LEU A 235 2.72 -20.41 -6.20
C LEU A 235 1.88 -19.42 -5.38
N LEU A 236 1.02 -18.63 -6.02
CA LEU A 236 0.10 -17.73 -5.34
C LEU A 236 -0.91 -18.50 -4.46
N ALA A 237 -1.45 -19.61 -4.95
CA ALA A 237 -2.38 -20.46 -4.22
C ALA A 237 -1.70 -21.12 -3.00
N VAL A 238 -0.47 -21.64 -3.18
CA VAL A 238 0.34 -22.20 -2.10
C VAL A 238 0.69 -21.13 -1.08
N TRP A 239 1.11 -19.94 -1.53
CA TRP A 239 1.40 -18.80 -0.67
C TRP A 239 0.17 -18.37 0.13
N LEU A 240 -0.99 -18.24 -0.52
CA LEU A 240 -2.24 -17.87 0.13
C LEU A 240 -2.66 -18.91 1.17
N TYR A 241 -2.55 -20.21 0.82
CA TYR A 241 -2.81 -21.30 1.76
C TYR A 241 -1.90 -21.23 2.98
N LEU A 242 -0.59 -21.08 2.78
CA LEU A 242 0.38 -20.96 3.88
C LEU A 242 0.16 -19.70 4.71
N ALA A 243 -0.14 -18.56 4.08
CA ALA A 243 -0.41 -17.30 4.74
C ALA A 243 -1.66 -17.42 5.63
N VAL A 244 -2.78 -17.88 5.09
CA VAL A 244 -4.03 -18.11 5.84
C VAL A 244 -3.84 -19.13 6.94
N ARG A 245 -3.20 -20.27 6.66
CA ARG A 245 -2.92 -21.29 7.67
C ARG A 245 -2.08 -20.70 8.81
N SER A 246 -1.02 -19.95 8.50
CA SER A 246 -0.14 -19.37 9.52
C SER A 246 -0.88 -18.35 10.41
N THR A 247 -1.66 -17.44 9.81
CA THR A 247 -2.38 -16.40 10.57
C THR A 247 -3.50 -16.98 11.41
N VAL A 248 -4.27 -17.94 10.85
CA VAL A 248 -5.36 -18.60 11.57
C VAL A 248 -4.81 -19.44 12.72
N MET A 249 -3.76 -20.22 12.50
CA MET A 249 -3.16 -21.04 13.57
C MET A 249 -2.61 -20.18 14.71
N ASP A 250 -1.92 -19.08 14.39
CA ASP A 250 -1.37 -18.18 15.40
C ASP A 250 -2.47 -17.42 16.17
N MET A 251 -3.56 -17.02 15.49
CA MET A 251 -4.72 -16.42 16.16
C MET A 251 -5.50 -17.41 17.04
N LEU A 252 -5.72 -18.64 16.56
CA LEU A 252 -6.39 -19.68 17.34
C LEU A 252 -5.59 -20.06 18.58
N ARG A 253 -4.26 -20.15 18.46
CA ARG A 253 -3.37 -20.40 19.61
C ARG A 253 -3.52 -19.29 20.66
N ARG A 254 -3.49 -18.02 20.27
CA ARG A 254 -3.68 -16.87 21.18
C ARG A 254 -5.06 -16.85 21.83
N CYS A 255 -6.10 -17.09 21.04
CA CYS A 255 -7.48 -17.17 21.54
C CYS A 255 -7.62 -18.30 22.57
N SER A 256 -7.01 -19.47 22.32
CA SER A 256 -7.01 -20.59 23.25
C SER A 256 -6.30 -20.29 24.57
N GLN A 257 -5.22 -19.50 24.54
CA GLN A 257 -4.49 -19.08 25.74
C GLN A 257 -5.30 -18.07 26.55
N PHE A 258 -5.93 -17.10 25.89
CA PHE A 258 -6.85 -16.15 26.52
C PHE A 258 -8.03 -16.86 27.19
N LEU A 259 -8.66 -17.81 26.49
CA LEU A 259 -9.78 -18.59 27.02
C LEU A 259 -9.41 -19.43 28.25
N LYS A 260 -8.19 -19.98 28.29
CA LYS A 260 -7.71 -20.80 29.43
C LYS A 260 -7.40 -19.99 30.69
N ARG A 261 -6.88 -18.76 30.54
CA ARG A 261 -6.40 -17.96 31.69
C ARG A 261 -7.31 -16.78 32.07
N LYS A 262 -8.28 -16.41 31.21
CA LYS A 262 -9.25 -15.32 31.40
C LYS A 262 -8.63 -13.94 31.71
N GLN A 263 -7.35 -13.72 31.41
CA GLN A 263 -6.70 -12.41 31.55
C GLN A 263 -6.34 -11.83 30.18
N LEU A 264 -6.67 -10.55 29.96
CA LEU A 264 -6.34 -9.83 28.72
C LEU A 264 -4.83 -9.73 28.48
N LYS A 265 -4.02 -9.74 29.54
CA LYS A 265 -2.55 -9.70 29.45
C LYS A 265 -2.00 -10.92 28.70
N ASP A 266 -2.59 -12.09 28.88
CA ASP A 266 -2.16 -13.33 28.21
C ASP A 266 -2.42 -13.34 26.69
N PHE A 267 -3.25 -12.42 26.17
CA PHE A 267 -3.43 -12.27 24.72
C PHE A 267 -2.24 -11.55 24.06
N PHE A 268 -1.61 -10.63 24.79
CA PHE A 268 -0.49 -9.80 24.33
C PHE A 268 0.88 -10.36 24.70
N ILE A 269 0.94 -11.31 25.63
CA ILE A 269 2.19 -11.95 26.05
C ILE A 269 2.53 -13.08 25.05
N SER A 270 3.75 -13.05 24.50
CA SER A 270 4.30 -14.16 23.70
C SER A 270 4.46 -15.43 24.54
N TYR A 271 4.65 -16.58 23.89
CA TYR A 271 4.91 -17.86 24.57
C TYR A 271 6.03 -17.77 25.63
N ASP A 272 7.05 -16.96 25.36
CA ASP A 272 8.22 -16.78 26.22
C ASP A 272 8.01 -15.73 27.33
N GLY A 273 6.77 -15.29 27.59
CA GLY A 273 6.44 -14.34 28.66
C GLY A 273 6.74 -12.88 28.34
N SER A 274 7.36 -12.59 27.19
CA SER A 274 7.67 -11.21 26.79
C SER A 274 6.46 -10.51 26.15
N LEU A 275 6.28 -9.23 26.49
CA LEU A 275 5.22 -8.38 25.92
C LEU A 275 5.61 -7.84 24.53
N VAL A 276 6.89 -7.54 24.30
CA VAL A 276 7.39 -6.96 23.05
C VAL A 276 7.21 -7.91 21.86
N TRP A 277 7.63 -9.17 21.99
CA TRP A 277 7.48 -10.15 20.90
C TRP A 277 6.03 -10.52 20.65
N GLY A 278 5.18 -10.48 21.68
CA GLY A 278 3.75 -10.69 21.54
C GLY A 278 3.06 -9.60 20.71
N ILE A 279 3.49 -8.34 20.84
CA ILE A 279 3.03 -7.22 20.01
C ILE A 279 3.53 -7.37 18.57
N ILE A 280 4.80 -7.74 18.37
CA ILE A 280 5.38 -7.94 17.03
C ILE A 280 4.61 -9.03 16.27
N ASP A 281 4.39 -10.17 16.89
CA ASP A 281 3.61 -11.26 16.28
C ASP A 281 2.15 -10.88 16.00
N LEU A 282 1.51 -10.15 16.92
CA LEU A 282 0.14 -9.67 16.71
C LEU A 282 0.09 -8.70 15.52
N SER A 283 1.03 -7.76 15.45
CA SER A 283 1.16 -6.82 14.34
C SER A 283 1.46 -7.53 13.01
N GLN A 284 2.26 -8.59 13.03
CA GLN A 284 2.55 -9.40 11.86
C GLN A 284 1.29 -10.12 11.36
N CYS A 285 0.47 -10.65 12.26
CA CYS A 285 -0.80 -11.29 11.94
C CYS A 285 -1.82 -10.28 11.38
N THR A 286 -1.94 -9.09 11.98
CA THR A 286 -2.87 -8.05 11.51
C THR A 286 -2.46 -7.52 10.14
N CYS A 287 -1.18 -7.21 9.92
CA CYS A 287 -0.67 -6.81 8.60
C CYS A 287 -0.90 -7.89 7.54
N GLN A 288 -0.71 -9.17 7.87
CA GLN A 288 -0.93 -10.27 6.94
C GLN A 288 -2.42 -10.45 6.59
N MET A 289 -3.32 -10.27 7.57
CA MET A 289 -4.77 -10.30 7.31
C MET A 289 -5.21 -9.12 6.45
N LEU A 290 -4.73 -7.90 6.75
CA LEU A 290 -5.00 -6.72 5.95
C LEU A 290 -4.52 -6.91 4.51
N ALA A 291 -3.32 -7.48 4.31
CA ALA A 291 -2.84 -7.82 2.98
C ALA A 291 -3.78 -8.77 2.22
N ILE A 292 -4.29 -9.83 2.86
CA ILE A 292 -5.23 -10.76 2.21
C ILE A 292 -6.54 -10.04 1.83
N VAL A 293 -7.06 -9.19 2.71
CA VAL A 293 -8.26 -8.37 2.44
C VAL A 293 -8.02 -7.41 1.28
N PHE A 294 -6.88 -6.71 1.27
CA PHE A 294 -6.52 -5.79 0.19
C PHE A 294 -6.36 -6.52 -1.14
N LEU A 295 -5.71 -7.68 -1.16
CA LEU A 295 -5.59 -8.51 -2.37
C LEU A 295 -6.96 -8.90 -2.92
N PHE A 296 -7.87 -9.37 -2.07
CA PHE A 296 -9.22 -9.75 -2.48
C PHE A 296 -10.01 -8.53 -2.97
N SER A 297 -9.92 -7.40 -2.29
CA SER A 297 -10.61 -6.17 -2.67
C SER A 297 -10.08 -5.60 -4.00
N ALA A 298 -8.76 -5.62 -4.22
CA ALA A 298 -8.14 -5.21 -5.48
C ALA A 298 -8.65 -6.08 -6.63
N TYR A 299 -8.80 -7.38 -6.38
CA TYR A 299 -9.26 -8.33 -7.37
C TYR A 299 -10.75 -8.20 -7.71
N VAL A 300 -11.61 -8.16 -6.69
CA VAL A 300 -13.07 -8.12 -6.87
C VAL A 300 -13.56 -6.75 -7.29
N VAL A 301 -13.06 -5.67 -6.69
CA VAL A 301 -13.56 -4.30 -6.91
C VAL A 301 -12.75 -3.59 -7.98
N GLY A 302 -11.42 -3.66 -7.90
CA GLY A 302 -10.53 -2.94 -8.81
C GLY A 302 -10.59 -3.52 -10.22
N TYR A 303 -10.17 -4.78 -10.40
CA TYR A 303 -9.99 -5.32 -11.73
C TYR A 303 -11.30 -5.54 -12.52
N THR A 304 -12.42 -5.87 -11.85
CA THR A 304 -13.71 -6.05 -12.55
C THR A 304 -14.24 -4.76 -13.16
N LYS A 305 -14.01 -3.62 -12.49
CA LYS A 305 -14.37 -2.29 -12.99
C LYS A 305 -13.42 -1.81 -14.08
N VAL A 306 -12.11 -2.05 -13.92
CA VAL A 306 -11.10 -1.73 -14.94
C VAL A 306 -11.34 -2.50 -16.24
N ALA A 307 -11.85 -3.73 -16.17
CA ALA A 307 -12.15 -4.55 -17.35
C ALA A 307 -13.20 -3.94 -18.29
N LYS A 308 -14.04 -3.00 -17.83
CA LYS A 308 -15.05 -2.33 -18.64
C LYS A 308 -14.52 -1.11 -19.43
N ALA A 309 -13.20 -0.91 -19.46
CA ALA A 309 -12.56 0.21 -20.13
C ALA A 309 -12.92 0.32 -21.62
N ARG A 310 -13.40 1.48 -22.05
CA ARG A 310 -13.59 1.79 -23.48
C ARG A 310 -12.37 2.54 -24.02
N ALA A 311 -12.08 2.35 -25.31
CA ALA A 311 -10.92 2.98 -25.94
C ALA A 311 -11.12 4.49 -26.19
N PHE A 312 -12.37 4.94 -26.37
CA PHE A 312 -12.78 6.31 -26.65
C PHE A 312 -14.12 6.58 -25.94
N TYR A 313 -14.40 7.85 -25.66
CA TYR A 313 -15.64 8.31 -25.04
C TYR A 313 -16.15 9.53 -25.83
N GLU A 314 -17.34 9.43 -26.42
CA GLU A 314 -17.93 10.52 -27.22
C GLU A 314 -18.53 11.59 -26.29
N VAL A 315 -17.67 12.43 -25.71
CA VAL A 315 -18.09 13.45 -24.72
C VAL A 315 -18.76 14.68 -25.35
N TYR A 316 -18.44 14.98 -26.61
CA TYR A 316 -18.92 16.18 -27.30
C TYR A 316 -19.81 15.80 -28.48
N GLU A 317 -20.85 16.61 -28.72
CA GLU A 317 -21.83 16.39 -29.80
C GLU A 317 -21.14 16.31 -31.18
N ASP A 318 -20.25 17.26 -31.45
CA ASP A 318 -19.46 17.27 -32.67
C ASP A 318 -18.02 17.71 -32.39
N ALA A 319 -17.13 16.73 -32.30
CA ALA A 319 -15.70 16.97 -32.14
C ALA A 319 -15.09 17.81 -33.28
N TYR A 320 -15.74 17.86 -34.46
CA TYR A 320 -15.33 18.63 -35.64
C TYR A 320 -16.20 19.86 -35.91
N GLY A 321 -17.07 20.24 -34.98
CA GLY A 321 -17.97 21.38 -35.11
C GLY A 321 -17.27 22.71 -35.43
N ALA A 322 -18.00 23.61 -36.10
CA ALA A 322 -17.44 24.88 -36.57
C ALA A 322 -17.10 25.88 -35.44
N ALA A 323 -17.85 25.87 -34.33
CA ALA A 323 -17.63 26.65 -33.11
C ALA A 323 -18.07 25.86 -31.86
N ASN A 324 -17.83 26.41 -30.66
CA ASN A 324 -18.11 25.75 -29.38
C ASN A 324 -17.64 24.29 -29.30
N TYR A 325 -16.33 24.08 -29.44
CA TYR A 325 -15.74 22.75 -29.54
C TYR A 325 -15.96 21.85 -28.32
N PHE A 326 -16.39 22.42 -27.19
CA PHE A 326 -16.62 21.72 -25.93
C PHE A 326 -18.11 21.56 -25.58
N MET A 327 -19.00 21.79 -26.55
CA MET A 327 -20.44 21.55 -26.38
C MET A 327 -20.70 20.07 -26.06
N PRO A 328 -21.33 19.76 -24.91
CA PRO A 328 -21.62 18.37 -24.55
C PRO A 328 -22.63 17.78 -25.52
N THR A 329 -22.62 16.45 -25.65
CA THR A 329 -23.73 15.70 -26.25
C THR A 329 -25.06 16.14 -25.65
N ARG A 330 -26.09 16.30 -26.47
CA ARG A 330 -27.43 16.68 -26.02
C ARG A 330 -28.36 15.47 -26.13
N ALA A 331 -29.28 15.32 -25.18
CA ALA A 331 -30.19 14.18 -25.16
C ALA A 331 -31.18 14.26 -26.34
N GLU A 332 -31.03 13.36 -27.32
CA GLU A 332 -31.98 13.15 -28.42
C GLU A 332 -33.17 12.33 -27.91
N GLY A 333 -34.09 12.94 -27.16
CA GLY A 333 -35.14 12.12 -26.50
C GLY A 333 -36.39 12.82 -25.98
N VAL A 334 -36.56 14.12 -26.17
CA VAL A 334 -37.90 14.72 -25.99
C VAL A 334 -38.58 14.65 -27.34
N GLU A 335 -39.36 13.59 -27.58
CA GLU A 335 -40.32 13.52 -28.70
C GLU A 335 -41.20 14.78 -28.64
N GLY A 336 -40.91 15.74 -29.52
CA GLY A 336 -41.51 17.08 -29.55
C GLY A 336 -40.51 18.24 -29.66
N ALA A 337 -39.29 18.11 -29.14
CA ALA A 337 -38.34 19.25 -29.10
C ALA A 337 -37.43 19.36 -30.34
N ALA A 338 -37.17 18.25 -31.03
CA ALA A 338 -36.40 18.24 -32.28
C ALA A 338 -37.24 18.62 -33.52
N GLY A 339 -38.57 18.65 -33.39
CA GLY A 339 -39.49 19.07 -34.43
C GLY A 339 -39.78 20.58 -34.44
N ASP A 340 -39.60 21.26 -33.31
CA ASP A 340 -40.01 22.66 -33.09
C ASP A 340 -38.81 23.63 -33.06
N GLY A 341 -37.91 23.61 -34.05
CA GLY A 341 -37.00 24.73 -34.36
C GLY A 341 -36.12 25.31 -33.22
N LEU A 342 -36.01 24.63 -32.07
CA LEU A 342 -35.29 25.11 -30.91
C LEU A 342 -33.78 25.05 -31.20
N PRO A 343 -33.03 26.11 -30.85
CA PRO A 343 -31.60 26.11 -31.09
C PRO A 343 -30.92 25.02 -30.24
N LYS A 344 -29.96 24.31 -30.82
CA LYS A 344 -29.35 23.10 -30.26
C LYS A 344 -28.79 23.27 -28.85
N TRP A 345 -28.31 24.46 -28.50
CA TRP A 345 -27.80 24.77 -27.16
C TRP A 345 -28.86 24.73 -26.06
N ALA A 346 -30.16 24.86 -26.42
CA ALA A 346 -31.27 24.84 -25.49
C ALA A 346 -31.67 23.43 -25.02
N LEU A 347 -31.19 22.38 -25.69
CA LEU A 347 -31.45 21.00 -25.29
C LEU A 347 -30.71 20.64 -23.99
N PRO A 348 -31.23 19.77 -23.13
CA PRO A 348 -30.52 19.30 -21.93
C PRO A 348 -29.16 18.68 -22.28
N ALA A 349 -28.12 19.05 -21.53
CA ALA A 349 -26.79 18.47 -21.68
C ALA A 349 -26.76 17.05 -21.13
N ASP A 350 -26.33 16.09 -21.95
CA ASP A 350 -26.01 14.73 -21.53
C ASP A 350 -24.52 14.65 -21.19
N ASN A 351 -24.21 14.53 -19.90
CA ASN A 351 -22.86 14.38 -19.38
C ASN A 351 -22.46 12.91 -19.11
N THR A 352 -23.32 11.94 -19.46
CA THR A 352 -23.08 10.52 -19.18
C THR A 352 -21.74 10.00 -19.72
N PRO A 353 -21.27 10.33 -20.95
CA PRO A 353 -20.01 9.76 -21.44
C PRO A 353 -18.78 10.28 -20.68
N MET A 354 -18.88 11.51 -20.15
CA MET A 354 -17.81 12.09 -19.33
C MET A 354 -17.77 11.46 -17.94
N LEU A 355 -18.95 11.16 -17.37
CA LEU A 355 -19.08 10.47 -16.09
C LEU A 355 -18.56 9.02 -16.19
N GLU A 356 -18.92 8.30 -17.25
CA GLU A 356 -18.39 6.95 -17.51
C GLU A 356 -16.85 6.94 -17.60
N TYR A 357 -16.26 7.96 -18.25
CA TYR A 357 -14.80 8.11 -18.28
C TYR A 357 -14.24 8.39 -16.89
N SER A 358 -14.86 9.28 -16.11
CA SER A 358 -14.38 9.57 -14.74
C SER A 358 -14.48 8.36 -13.82
N GLU A 359 -15.57 7.58 -13.91
CA GLU A 359 -15.73 6.33 -13.16
C GLU A 359 -14.66 5.31 -13.56
N HIS A 360 -14.27 5.28 -14.84
CA HIS A 360 -13.19 4.41 -15.29
C HIS A 360 -11.83 4.82 -14.71
N VAL A 361 -11.48 6.12 -14.77
CA VAL A 361 -10.23 6.62 -14.17
C VAL A 361 -10.22 6.37 -12.66
N GLU A 362 -11.35 6.61 -11.99
CA GLU A 362 -11.53 6.33 -10.56
C GLU A 362 -11.33 4.84 -10.26
N ALA A 363 -11.92 3.95 -11.04
CA ALA A 363 -11.73 2.51 -10.88
C ALA A 363 -10.26 2.08 -11.03
N VAL A 364 -9.54 2.63 -12.02
CA VAL A 364 -8.12 2.35 -12.21
C VAL A 364 -7.30 2.89 -11.03
N SER A 365 -7.58 4.10 -10.57
CA SER A 365 -6.90 4.69 -9.42
C SER A 365 -7.11 3.89 -8.14
N LEU A 366 -8.35 3.48 -7.86
CA LEU A 366 -8.73 2.68 -6.71
C LEU A 366 -8.03 1.31 -6.76
N ALA A 367 -7.96 0.69 -7.95
CA ALA A 367 -7.23 -0.56 -8.11
C ALA A 367 -5.74 -0.39 -7.78
N ILE A 368 -5.12 0.72 -8.22
CA ILE A 368 -3.73 1.04 -7.89
C ILE A 368 -3.56 1.27 -6.39
N ASP A 369 -4.45 2.04 -5.76
CA ASP A 369 -4.40 2.31 -4.32
C ASP A 369 -4.51 1.01 -3.51
N LEU A 370 -5.43 0.11 -3.88
CA LEU A 370 -5.57 -1.20 -3.24
C LEU A 370 -4.34 -2.09 -3.45
N GLU A 371 -3.74 -2.08 -4.66
CA GLU A 371 -2.51 -2.82 -4.93
C GLU A 371 -1.31 -2.25 -4.12
N GLN A 372 -1.18 -0.94 -4.04
CA GLN A 372 -0.16 -0.27 -3.24
C GLN A 372 -0.32 -0.56 -1.75
N MET A 373 -1.55 -0.55 -1.23
CA MET A 373 -1.87 -0.93 0.15
C MET A 373 -1.56 -2.40 0.42
N PHE A 374 -1.84 -3.28 -0.54
CA PHE A 374 -1.43 -4.68 -0.47
C PHE A 374 0.09 -4.80 -0.35
N TRP A 375 0.86 -4.21 -1.26
CA TRP A 375 2.32 -4.27 -1.24
C TRP A 375 2.90 -3.65 0.03
N ALA A 376 2.36 -2.52 0.51
CA ALA A 376 2.79 -1.90 1.76
C ALA A 376 2.54 -2.81 2.97
N ALA A 377 1.34 -3.40 3.09
CA ALA A 377 1.01 -4.32 4.17
C ALA A 377 1.88 -5.59 4.13
N GLN A 378 2.19 -6.08 2.94
CA GLN A 378 3.06 -7.24 2.72
C GLN A 378 4.52 -6.94 3.07
N CYS A 379 5.04 -5.79 2.68
CA CYS A 379 6.38 -5.35 3.07
C CYS A 379 6.49 -5.21 4.59
N ALA A 380 5.51 -4.59 5.24
CA ALA A 380 5.46 -4.50 6.70
C ALA A 380 5.41 -5.89 7.34
N SER A 381 4.56 -6.80 6.85
CA SER A 381 4.48 -8.18 7.34
C SER A 381 5.81 -8.93 7.14
N PHE A 382 6.51 -8.73 6.03
CA PHE A 382 7.79 -9.36 5.76
C PHE A 382 8.88 -8.87 6.71
N VAL A 383 8.96 -7.56 6.97
CA VAL A 383 9.90 -6.99 7.95
C VAL A 383 9.64 -7.55 9.35
N LEU A 384 8.37 -7.65 9.76
CA LEU A 384 8.01 -8.23 11.05
C LEU A 384 8.31 -9.74 11.13
N LYS A 385 8.12 -10.48 10.03
CA LYS A 385 8.56 -11.90 9.95
C LYS A 385 10.08 -12.03 10.04
N LEU A 386 10.84 -11.11 9.44
CA LEU A 386 12.29 -11.07 9.59
C LEU A 386 12.69 -10.84 11.05
N ALA A 387 12.01 -9.95 11.76
CA ALA A 387 12.21 -9.78 13.21
C ALA A 387 11.91 -11.08 13.99
N ARG A 388 10.87 -11.83 13.61
CA ARG A 388 10.56 -13.15 14.19
C ARG A 388 11.62 -14.21 13.89
N VAL A 389 12.25 -14.15 12.72
CA VAL A 389 13.40 -15.01 12.39
C VAL A 389 14.59 -14.67 13.29
N LEU A 390 14.84 -13.37 13.58
CA LEU A 390 15.89 -12.98 14.53
C LEU A 390 15.65 -13.55 15.92
N HIS A 391 14.40 -13.57 16.41
CA HIS A 391 14.07 -14.23 17.68
C HIS A 391 14.31 -15.75 17.63
N SER A 392 14.11 -16.38 16.47
CA SER A 392 14.35 -17.81 16.30
C SER A 392 15.85 -18.17 16.34
N PHE A 393 16.75 -17.19 16.28
CA PHE A 393 18.20 -17.41 16.42
C PHE A 393 18.65 -17.65 17.87
N ASP A 394 17.74 -17.53 18.84
CA ASP A 394 18.00 -17.88 20.24
C ASP A 394 18.30 -19.38 20.42
N CYS A 395 18.02 -20.23 19.42
CA CYS A 395 18.37 -21.65 19.43
C CYS A 395 19.88 -21.92 19.41
N HIS A 396 20.72 -20.94 19.05
CA HIS A 396 22.17 -21.10 19.03
C HIS A 396 22.85 -20.15 20.05
N PRO A 397 23.67 -20.65 21.00
CA PRO A 397 24.24 -19.83 22.07
C PRO A 397 25.03 -18.61 21.59
N ARG A 398 25.74 -18.72 20.46
CA ARG A 398 26.52 -17.59 19.89
C ARG A 398 25.65 -16.54 19.19
N MET A 399 24.46 -16.90 18.72
CA MET A 399 23.55 -15.97 18.05
C MET A 399 22.55 -15.36 19.04
N SER A 400 22.09 -16.13 20.04
CA SER A 400 21.35 -15.63 21.22
C SER A 400 22.10 -14.48 21.87
N PHE A 401 23.43 -14.61 22.00
CA PHE A 401 24.29 -13.56 22.54
C PHE A 401 24.00 -12.18 21.90
N VAL A 402 23.82 -12.10 20.57
CA VAL A 402 23.53 -10.84 19.89
C VAL A 402 22.14 -10.31 20.25
N VAL A 403 21.12 -11.16 20.29
CA VAL A 403 19.75 -10.77 20.67
C VAL A 403 19.71 -10.32 22.14
N ASP A 404 20.44 -11.00 23.01
CA ASP A 404 20.56 -10.68 24.42
C ASP A 404 21.25 -9.33 24.63
N THR A 405 22.31 -9.01 23.85
CA THR A 405 23.00 -7.71 23.93
C THR A 405 22.05 -6.55 23.57
N LEU A 406 21.25 -6.74 22.52
CA LEU A 406 20.25 -5.77 22.07
C LEU A 406 19.09 -5.64 23.05
N ARG A 407 18.71 -6.73 23.71
CA ARG A 407 17.66 -6.73 24.73
C ARG A 407 18.13 -6.02 26.01
N ALA A 408 19.37 -6.25 26.42
CA ALA A 408 19.97 -5.58 27.59
C ALA A 408 20.06 -4.07 27.38
N GLY A 409 20.60 -3.61 26.25
CA GLY A 409 20.69 -2.19 25.91
C GLY A 409 19.40 -1.56 25.35
N GLY A 410 18.31 -2.33 25.22
CA GLY A 410 17.14 -1.91 24.46
C GLY A 410 16.37 -0.73 25.07
N MET A 411 16.28 -0.66 26.40
CA MET A 411 15.60 0.45 27.08
C MET A 411 16.42 1.74 26.95
N ASP A 412 17.74 1.68 27.17
CA ASP A 412 18.60 2.84 27.03
C ASP A 412 18.65 3.35 25.59
N LEU A 413 18.62 2.43 24.62
CA LEU A 413 18.48 2.76 23.20
C LEU A 413 17.16 3.49 22.90
N LEU A 414 16.05 3.08 23.53
CA LEU A 414 14.75 3.75 23.35
C LEU A 414 14.77 5.16 23.95
N HIS A 415 15.34 5.34 25.14
CA HIS A 415 15.50 6.66 25.73
C HIS A 415 16.36 7.57 24.84
N PHE A 416 17.49 7.04 24.36
CA PHE A 416 18.37 7.73 23.43
C PHE A 416 17.65 8.11 22.13
N LEU A 417 16.80 7.24 21.57
CA LEU A 417 16.01 7.53 20.38
C LEU A 417 15.06 8.73 20.60
N VAL A 418 14.43 8.84 21.78
CA VAL A 418 13.57 9.99 22.12
C VAL A 418 14.37 11.28 22.15
N VAL A 419 15.56 11.26 22.77
CA VAL A 419 16.46 12.42 22.81
C VAL A 419 16.93 12.79 21.41
N LEU A 420 17.30 11.82 20.58
CA LEU A 420 17.70 12.00 19.19
C LEU A 420 16.56 12.63 18.35
N LEU A 421 15.34 12.12 18.49
CA LEU A 421 14.18 12.67 17.78
C LEU A 421 13.91 14.12 18.20
N TYR A 422 14.02 14.43 19.49
CA TYR A 422 13.86 15.79 19.99
C TYR A 422 14.87 16.75 19.36
N ILE A 423 16.15 16.36 19.33
CA ILE A 423 17.24 17.13 18.70
C ILE A 423 16.94 17.34 17.20
N LEU A 424 16.56 16.29 16.48
CA LEU A 424 16.24 16.36 15.06
C LEU A 424 15.06 17.30 14.80
N VAL A 425 14.01 17.26 15.64
CA VAL A 425 12.86 18.17 15.53
C VAL A 425 13.27 19.62 15.74
N VAL A 426 14.04 19.91 16.79
CA VAL A 426 14.51 21.27 17.07
C VAL A 426 15.36 21.80 15.90
N GLN A 427 16.28 20.99 15.37
CA GLN A 427 17.10 21.37 14.22
C GLN A 427 16.27 21.54 12.94
N GLY A 428 15.33 20.65 12.67
CA GLY A 428 14.43 20.73 11.52
C GLY A 428 13.58 22.01 11.54
N VAL A 429 13.14 22.45 12.72
CA VAL A 429 12.43 23.74 12.87
C VAL A 429 13.34 24.92 12.53
N VAL A 430 14.58 24.94 13.02
CA VAL A 430 15.55 26.00 12.70
C VAL A 430 15.80 26.05 11.18
N LEU A 431 16.04 24.89 10.55
CA LEU A 431 16.24 24.81 9.10
C LEU A 431 15.00 25.25 8.32
N HIS A 432 13.80 24.89 8.76
CA HIS A 432 12.55 25.29 8.11
C HIS A 432 12.32 26.80 8.18
N VAL A 433 12.55 27.42 9.34
CA VAL A 433 12.33 28.87 9.53
C VAL A 433 13.32 29.71 8.72
N TYR A 434 14.61 29.37 8.76
CA TYR A 434 15.64 30.18 8.10
C TYR A 434 15.83 29.81 6.63
N LEU A 435 15.96 28.52 6.30
CA LEU A 435 16.22 28.07 4.92
C LEU A 435 14.95 27.77 4.12
N GLY A 436 13.78 27.62 4.75
CA GLY A 436 12.53 27.33 4.05
C GLY A 436 12.15 28.32 2.95
N PRO A 437 12.33 29.65 3.13
CA PRO A 437 12.04 30.62 2.08
C PRO A 437 12.97 30.53 0.85
N VAL A 438 14.20 30.06 1.03
CA VAL A 438 15.23 30.04 -0.02
C VAL A 438 15.33 28.67 -0.68
N MET A 439 15.24 27.60 0.10
CA MET A 439 15.43 26.24 -0.36
C MET A 439 14.13 25.45 -0.34
N LEU A 440 13.71 24.97 -1.51
CA LEU A 440 12.49 24.17 -1.68
C LEU A 440 12.48 22.92 -0.78
N ARG A 441 13.64 22.30 -0.54
CA ARG A 441 13.76 21.11 0.33
C ARG A 441 13.40 21.41 1.79
N CYS A 442 13.67 22.62 2.27
CA CYS A 442 13.36 23.05 3.64
C CYS A 442 12.03 23.82 3.73
N ALA A 443 11.30 23.99 2.62
CA ALA A 443 10.05 24.74 2.59
C ALA A 443 8.92 24.10 3.41
N THR A 444 9.04 22.83 3.76
CA THR A 444 8.13 22.15 4.70
C THR A 444 8.92 21.58 5.85
N LEU A 445 8.31 21.49 7.05
CA LEU A 445 8.95 20.90 8.23
C LEU A 445 9.40 19.46 7.97
N ARG A 446 8.57 18.65 7.29
CA ARG A 446 8.93 17.29 6.88
C ARG A 446 10.16 17.27 5.98
N GLY A 447 10.19 18.16 4.98
CA GLY A 447 11.33 18.29 4.08
C GLY A 447 12.60 18.70 4.82
N ALA A 448 12.51 19.63 5.77
CA ALA A 448 13.62 20.07 6.59
C ALA A 448 14.19 18.95 7.49
N LEU A 449 13.32 18.11 8.09
CA LEU A 449 13.73 16.95 8.90
C LEU A 449 14.39 15.85 8.06
N LEU A 450 13.86 15.59 6.88
CA LEU A 450 14.48 14.62 5.97
C LEU A 450 15.81 15.17 5.44
N PHE A 451 15.89 16.47 5.18
CA PHE A 451 17.12 17.13 4.79
C PHE A 451 18.18 17.04 5.90
N SER A 452 17.81 17.18 7.18
CA SER A 452 18.79 16.99 8.26
C SER A 452 19.30 15.54 8.29
N ILE A 453 18.43 14.54 8.15
CA ILE A 453 18.91 13.15 8.10
C ILE A 453 19.81 12.91 6.87
N ASP A 454 19.44 13.44 5.71
CA ASP A 454 20.19 13.32 4.46
C ASP A 454 21.59 13.94 4.54
N VAL A 455 21.71 15.15 5.10
CA VAL A 455 23.02 15.82 5.29
C VAL A 455 23.93 15.00 6.20
N CYS A 456 23.39 14.36 7.26
CA CYS A 456 24.17 13.48 8.13
C CYS A 456 24.57 12.15 7.48
N ALA A 457 23.69 11.55 6.68
CA ALA A 457 23.91 10.22 6.10
C ALA A 457 24.76 10.25 4.83
N SER A 458 24.52 11.22 3.95
CA SER A 458 25.19 11.31 2.64
C SER A 458 26.57 11.96 2.72
N GLY A 459 26.84 12.73 3.79
CA GLY A 459 28.01 13.61 3.84
C GLY A 459 28.04 14.62 2.68
N ALA A 460 26.94 14.77 1.94
CA ALA A 460 26.79 15.71 0.84
C ALA A 460 26.58 17.11 1.42
N PHE A 461 27.65 17.63 2.02
CA PHE A 461 27.73 19.01 2.41
C PHE A 461 27.63 19.84 1.13
N LEU A 462 26.51 20.55 0.97
CA LEU A 462 26.55 21.77 0.18
C LEU A 462 27.66 22.62 0.78
N SER A 463 28.71 22.89 0.01
CA SER A 463 29.76 23.81 0.44
C SER A 463 29.10 25.13 0.85
N MET A 464 29.58 25.80 1.90
CA MET A 464 28.96 27.08 2.30
C MET A 464 28.98 28.11 1.19
N THR A 465 29.95 28.03 0.28
CA THR A 465 29.96 28.79 -0.97
C THR A 465 28.74 28.51 -1.84
N GLN A 466 28.28 27.26 -1.95
CA GLN A 466 27.04 26.93 -2.66
C GLN A 466 25.81 27.48 -1.92
N MET A 467 25.76 27.42 -0.59
CA MET A 467 24.66 28.03 0.17
C MET A 467 24.64 29.56 0.06
N GLU A 468 25.80 30.22 0.14
CA GLU A 468 25.93 31.67 -0.04
C GLU A 468 25.54 32.10 -1.46
N THR A 469 25.87 31.30 -2.48
CA THR A 469 25.40 31.55 -3.86
C THR A 469 23.90 31.33 -4.02
N LEU A 470 23.31 30.37 -3.29
CA LEU A 470 21.86 30.09 -3.31
C LEU A 470 21.05 31.18 -2.60
N VAL A 471 21.58 31.73 -1.51
CA VAL A 471 20.94 32.78 -0.71
C VAL A 471 21.15 34.18 -1.31
N GLY A 472 22.12 34.35 -2.21
CA GLY A 472 22.24 35.55 -3.04
C GLY A 472 22.76 36.77 -2.31
N GLY A 473 23.72 36.61 -1.39
CA GLY A 473 24.55 37.70 -0.84
C GLY A 473 23.83 38.82 -0.05
N GLY A 474 22.51 38.75 0.15
CA GLY A 474 21.71 39.81 0.77
C GLY A 474 21.49 39.67 2.29
N TRP A 475 21.99 38.61 2.90
CA TRP A 475 21.75 38.32 4.32
C TRP A 475 22.81 38.94 5.22
N SER A 476 22.35 39.49 6.34
CA SER A 476 23.20 40.00 7.41
C SER A 476 23.85 38.85 8.19
N TRP A 477 24.96 39.14 8.88
CA TRP A 477 25.68 38.14 9.69
C TRP A 477 24.80 37.48 10.76
N HIS A 478 23.81 38.20 11.31
CA HIS A 478 22.89 37.67 12.34
C HIS A 478 21.86 36.69 11.77
N GLN A 479 21.50 36.80 10.49
CA GLN A 479 20.64 35.82 9.80
C GLN A 479 21.43 34.57 9.44
N TRP A 480 22.72 34.73 9.12
CA TRP A 480 23.61 33.63 8.85
C TRP A 480 24.01 32.82 10.08
N LEU A 481 24.13 33.45 11.25
CA LEU A 481 24.62 32.78 12.47
C LEU A 481 23.81 31.53 12.86
N PRO A 482 22.45 31.55 12.92
CA PRO A 482 21.66 30.35 13.21
C PRO A 482 21.82 29.25 12.15
N VAL A 483 21.98 29.63 10.88
CA VAL A 483 22.22 28.68 9.79
C VAL A 483 23.60 28.05 9.91
N TYR A 484 24.63 28.83 10.22
CA TYR A 484 25.98 28.30 10.50
C TYR A 484 25.98 27.35 11.68
N MET A 485 25.33 27.73 12.79
CA MET A 485 25.23 26.88 13.98
C MET A 485 24.44 25.60 13.71
N ALA A 486 23.33 25.67 12.98
CA ALA A 486 22.55 24.49 12.61
C ALA A 486 23.35 23.60 11.64
N PHE A 487 23.97 24.18 10.61
CA PHE A 487 24.64 23.40 9.56
C PHE A 487 25.94 22.75 10.03
N TYR A 488 26.79 23.47 10.78
CA TYR A 488 28.04 22.92 11.32
C TYR A 488 27.86 22.21 12.66
N GLY A 489 26.95 22.70 13.51
CA GLY A 489 26.66 22.07 14.80
C GLY A 489 25.96 20.73 14.64
N MET A 490 25.21 20.52 13.55
CA MET A 490 24.47 19.29 13.34
C MET A 490 25.34 18.05 13.10
N PRO A 491 26.36 18.04 12.21
CA PRO A 491 27.30 16.92 12.13
C PRO A 491 28.03 16.66 13.44
N VAL A 492 28.46 17.71 14.15
CA VAL A 492 29.11 17.54 15.46
C VAL A 492 28.16 16.86 16.44
N LEU A 493 26.93 17.32 16.53
CA LEU A 493 25.97 16.81 17.49
C LEU A 493 25.45 15.41 17.10
N LEU A 494 25.08 15.18 15.83
CA LEU A 494 24.52 13.90 15.39
C LEU A 494 25.59 12.84 15.10
N ILE A 495 26.70 13.20 14.46
CA ILE A 495 27.75 12.25 14.10
C ILE A 495 28.74 12.08 15.23
N TRP A 496 29.23 13.15 15.88
CA TRP A 496 30.26 12.97 16.89
C TRP A 496 29.67 12.63 18.25
N ILE A 497 28.64 13.37 18.69
CA ILE A 497 28.07 13.17 20.03
C ILE A 497 27.10 11.97 20.01
N CYS A 498 26.04 12.03 19.21
CA CYS A 498 25.00 11.00 19.20
C CYS A 498 25.53 9.61 18.78
N MET A 499 26.39 9.49 17.76
CA MET A 499 26.95 8.16 17.44
C MET A 499 27.89 7.62 18.51
N SER A 500 28.64 8.49 19.21
CA SER A 500 29.48 8.04 20.33
C SER A 500 28.63 7.50 21.48
N PHE A 501 27.52 8.17 21.80
CA PHE A 501 26.57 7.67 22.79
C PHE A 501 25.89 6.38 22.35
N LEU A 502 25.48 6.27 21.08
CA LEU A 502 24.89 5.05 20.53
C LEU A 502 25.85 3.85 20.66
N LEU A 503 27.12 4.05 20.30
CA LEU A 503 28.17 3.03 20.43
C LEU A 503 28.44 2.68 21.90
N ALA A 504 28.44 3.65 22.80
CA ALA A 504 28.63 3.42 24.22
C ALA A 504 27.50 2.56 24.82
N ILE A 505 26.24 2.87 24.52
CA ILE A 505 25.07 2.09 24.99
C ILE A 505 25.14 0.65 24.47
N ILE A 506 25.49 0.46 23.20
CA ILE A 506 25.63 -0.89 22.62
C ILE A 506 26.82 -1.63 23.26
N ALA A 507 27.93 -0.95 23.49
CA ALA A 507 29.11 -1.54 24.13
C ALA A 507 28.84 -1.96 25.57
N GLU A 508 28.10 -1.15 26.33
CA GLU A 508 27.68 -1.49 27.70
C GLU A 508 26.75 -2.71 27.73
N GLY A 509 25.70 -2.71 26.89
CA GLY A 509 24.83 -3.89 26.74
C GLY A 509 25.59 -5.15 26.28
N PHE A 510 26.65 -4.99 25.49
CA PHE A 510 27.55 -6.08 25.12
C PHE A 510 28.43 -6.58 26.27
N MET A 511 28.95 -5.68 27.10
CA MET A 511 29.79 -6.05 28.24
C MET A 511 28.97 -6.77 29.31
N ASP A 512 27.79 -6.25 29.66
CA ASP A 512 26.88 -6.86 30.63
C ASP A 512 26.50 -8.30 30.26
N THR A 513 26.17 -8.50 28.98
CA THR A 513 25.85 -9.84 28.48
C THR A 513 27.07 -10.75 28.47
N LYS A 514 28.23 -10.26 28.04
CA LYS A 514 29.48 -11.03 28.07
C LYS A 514 29.84 -11.51 29.48
N ASP A 515 29.70 -10.66 30.48
CA ASP A 515 30.01 -11.00 31.87
C ASP A 515 29.05 -12.09 32.37
N ASN A 516 27.75 -11.99 32.06
CA ASN A 516 26.77 -13.03 32.37
C ASN A 516 27.08 -14.38 31.71
N PHE A 517 27.57 -14.39 30.47
CA PHE A 517 27.99 -15.63 29.80
C PHE A 517 29.30 -16.20 30.36
N SER A 518 30.23 -15.36 30.83
CA SER A 518 31.51 -15.81 31.39
C SER A 518 31.35 -16.64 32.68
N HIS A 519 30.26 -16.39 33.43
CA HIS A 519 29.90 -17.12 34.64
C HIS A 519 29.15 -18.44 34.36
N THR A 520 28.69 -18.65 33.13
CA THR A 520 28.00 -19.89 32.73
C THR A 520 29.03 -20.88 32.19
N SER A 521 29.41 -21.87 33.01
CA SER A 521 30.45 -22.87 32.68
C SER A 521 30.29 -23.47 31.28
N SER A 522 31.42 -23.69 30.61
CA SER A 522 31.59 -24.22 29.24
C SER A 522 30.47 -25.13 28.74
N PHE A 523 30.02 -24.86 27.51
CA PHE A 523 29.01 -25.57 26.69
C PHE A 523 28.80 -27.07 26.96
N PHE A 524 29.87 -27.85 27.17
CA PHE A 524 29.77 -29.28 27.46
C PHE A 524 29.21 -29.62 28.85
N ALA A 525 29.47 -28.80 29.87
CA ALA A 525 28.96 -29.02 31.22
C ALA A 525 27.44 -28.78 31.28
N ALA A 526 26.96 -27.67 30.71
CA ALA A 526 25.54 -27.30 30.69
C ALA A 526 24.70 -28.17 29.73
N ALA A 527 25.25 -28.54 28.56
CA ALA A 527 24.56 -29.45 27.64
C ALA A 527 24.45 -30.87 28.22
N SER A 528 25.48 -31.36 28.91
CA SER A 528 25.43 -32.69 29.53
C SER A 528 24.49 -32.76 30.74
N SER A 529 24.40 -31.69 31.55
CA SER A 529 23.49 -31.68 32.71
C SER A 529 22.03 -31.58 32.29
N ASN A 530 21.69 -30.72 31.31
CA ASN A 530 20.31 -30.52 30.89
C ASN A 530 19.78 -31.71 30.08
N LEU A 531 20.62 -32.33 29.25
CA LEU A 531 20.23 -33.52 28.48
C LEU A 531 20.03 -34.73 29.40
N VAL A 532 20.85 -34.88 30.45
CA VAL A 532 20.64 -35.90 31.49
C VAL A 532 19.39 -35.63 32.31
N HIS A 533 19.10 -34.37 32.66
CA HIS A 533 17.93 -34.01 33.47
C HIS A 533 16.60 -34.12 32.68
N ASP A 534 16.60 -33.80 31.38
CA ASP A 534 15.44 -33.98 30.51
C ASP A 534 15.22 -35.45 30.15
N PHE A 535 16.28 -36.22 29.93
CA PHE A 535 16.18 -37.66 29.69
C PHE A 535 15.70 -38.41 30.93
N LEU A 536 16.24 -38.10 32.12
CA LEU A 536 15.74 -38.64 33.39
C LEU A 536 14.30 -38.20 33.67
N GLY A 537 13.94 -36.96 33.35
CA GLY A 537 12.57 -36.46 33.49
C GLY A 537 11.55 -37.15 32.59
N GLN A 538 11.92 -37.49 31.36
CA GLN A 538 11.06 -38.25 30.44
C GLN A 538 10.96 -39.73 30.79
N VAL A 539 12.00 -40.33 31.39
CA VAL A 539 11.99 -41.74 31.81
C VAL A 539 11.26 -41.93 33.16
N TYR A 540 11.38 -41.01 34.10
CA TYR A 540 10.75 -41.15 35.43
C TYR A 540 9.26 -40.80 35.49
N LYS A 541 8.76 -39.92 34.60
CA LYS A 541 7.34 -39.54 34.59
C LYS A 541 6.36 -40.69 34.29
N PRO A 542 6.60 -41.58 33.29
CA PRO A 542 5.72 -42.72 33.07
C PRO A 542 5.86 -43.80 34.16
N ALA A 543 7.04 -43.96 34.77
CA ALA A 543 7.27 -44.93 35.84
C ALA A 543 6.50 -44.58 37.13
N ASN A 544 6.44 -43.30 37.51
CA ASN A 544 5.71 -42.86 38.69
C ASN A 544 4.18 -42.90 38.50
N ALA A 545 3.70 -42.67 37.25
CA ALA A 545 2.28 -42.79 36.93
C ALA A 545 1.80 -44.25 36.96
N ALA A 546 2.63 -45.20 36.50
CA ALA A 546 2.34 -46.63 36.57
C ALA A 546 2.35 -47.17 38.01
N TRP A 547 3.28 -46.69 38.85
CA TRP A 547 3.38 -47.10 40.26
C TRP A 547 2.19 -46.61 41.10
N GLN A 548 1.67 -45.40 40.82
CA GLN A 548 0.47 -44.89 41.49
C GLN A 548 -0.82 -45.62 41.06
N LEU A 549 -0.89 -46.14 39.83
CA LEU A 549 -2.04 -46.94 39.37
C LEU A 549 -2.09 -48.33 40.03
N GLN A 550 -0.93 -48.92 40.34
CA GLN A 550 -0.82 -50.23 41.01
C GLN A 550 -1.21 -50.20 42.50
N LEU A 551 -1.14 -49.05 43.16
CA LEU A 551 -1.52 -48.87 44.57
C LEU A 551 -3.02 -48.61 44.77
N LEU A 552 -3.79 -48.36 43.70
CA LEU A 552 -5.22 -48.03 43.75
C LEU A 552 -6.15 -49.21 43.43
N THR A 553 -5.61 -50.39 43.10
CA THR A 553 -6.41 -51.61 42.91
C THR A 553 -6.46 -52.43 44.20
N PRO A 554 -7.62 -52.56 44.88
CA PRO A 554 -7.74 -53.44 46.03
C PRO A 554 -7.71 -54.92 45.58
N PRO A 555 -7.21 -55.85 46.42
CA PRO A 555 -7.20 -57.27 46.09
C PRO A 555 -8.63 -57.83 46.13
N ARG A 556 -9.13 -58.32 45.00
CA ARG A 556 -10.33 -59.16 44.93
C ARG A 556 -9.96 -60.60 45.34
N GLY A 557 -10.28 -60.97 46.58
CA GLY A 557 -10.63 -62.34 46.95
C GLY A 557 -12.15 -62.38 47.18
N ALA A 558 -12.93 -63.14 46.41
CA ALA A 558 -13.18 -64.58 46.54
C ALA A 558 -14.45 -64.85 47.36
N GLU A 559 -15.60 -64.85 46.68
CA GLU A 559 -16.77 -65.66 47.04
C GLU A 559 -17.59 -65.88 45.76
N GLY A 560 -17.82 -67.14 45.41
CA GLY A 560 -18.29 -67.57 44.10
C GLY A 560 -19.81 -67.58 43.96
N ASP A 561 -20.29 -67.60 42.71
CA ASP A 561 -21.08 -68.71 42.19
C ASP A 561 -21.34 -68.55 40.68
N GLY A 562 -21.14 -69.65 39.95
CA GLY A 562 -21.81 -70.06 38.70
C GLY A 562 -21.93 -69.08 37.52
N LYS A 563 -21.11 -69.29 36.48
CA LYS A 563 -21.57 -69.79 35.17
C LYS A 563 -20.43 -69.92 34.18
N GLU A 564 -20.37 -71.09 33.55
CA GLU A 564 -19.55 -71.42 32.37
C GLU A 564 -19.79 -70.41 31.24
N THR A 565 -18.69 -69.94 30.64
CA THR A 565 -18.56 -69.69 29.19
C THR A 565 -17.06 -69.57 28.87
N ASP A 566 -16.66 -70.20 27.76
CA ASP A 566 -15.29 -70.56 27.35
C ASP A 566 -14.27 -69.40 27.29
N PRO A 567 -13.03 -69.61 27.78
CA PRO A 567 -11.88 -68.77 27.45
C PRO A 567 -10.83 -69.57 26.67
N GLU A 568 -10.77 -69.42 25.35
CA GLU A 568 -9.64 -69.95 24.55
C GLU A 568 -9.12 -68.95 23.51
N ALA A 569 -9.27 -67.64 23.73
CA ALA A 569 -8.74 -66.63 22.79
C ALA A 569 -8.07 -65.40 23.43
N GLU A 570 -7.96 -65.30 24.77
CA GLU A 570 -7.35 -64.13 25.44
C GLU A 570 -6.09 -64.45 26.26
N GLU A 571 -5.71 -65.72 26.45
CA GLU A 571 -4.51 -66.07 27.23
C GLU A 571 -3.18 -65.99 26.44
N GLU A 572 -3.19 -65.98 25.09
CA GLU A 572 -1.94 -65.85 24.31
C GLU A 572 -1.44 -64.40 24.17
N GLU A 573 -2.31 -63.38 24.25
CA GLU A 573 -1.87 -61.97 24.14
C GLU A 573 -1.27 -61.43 25.46
N ASP A 574 -1.74 -61.91 26.62
CA ASP A 574 -1.26 -61.44 27.92
C ASP A 574 0.11 -62.04 28.30
N GLU A 575 0.44 -63.27 27.88
CA GLU A 575 1.79 -63.84 28.07
C GLU A 575 2.84 -63.21 27.14
N GLU A 576 2.46 -62.78 25.93
CA GLU A 576 3.38 -62.11 25.00
C GLU A 576 3.74 -60.69 25.47
N VAL A 577 2.80 -59.98 26.10
CA VAL A 577 3.03 -58.64 26.67
C VAL A 577 3.87 -58.72 27.96
N VAL A 578 3.65 -59.73 28.80
CA VAL A 578 4.43 -59.93 30.04
C VAL A 578 5.86 -60.41 29.74
N SER A 579 6.07 -61.23 28.71
CA SER A 579 7.41 -61.67 28.30
C SER A 579 8.24 -60.52 27.67
N LYS A 580 7.65 -59.71 26.78
CA LYS A 580 8.32 -58.52 26.22
C LYS A 580 8.64 -57.45 27.29
N SER A 581 7.80 -57.33 28.31
CA SER A 581 8.06 -56.46 29.47
C SER A 581 9.24 -56.95 30.31
N LYS A 582 9.38 -58.26 30.51
CA LYS A 582 10.53 -58.85 31.23
C LYS A 582 11.83 -58.76 30.43
N GLU A 583 11.79 -58.94 29.11
CA GLU A 583 12.98 -58.78 28.25
C GLU A 583 13.46 -57.32 28.21
N THR A 584 12.54 -56.35 28.12
CA THR A 584 12.89 -54.93 28.16
C THR A 584 13.44 -54.50 29.53
N ALA A 585 12.88 -55.02 30.64
CA ALA A 585 13.41 -54.78 31.97
C ALA A 585 14.82 -55.39 32.17
N ALA A 586 15.07 -56.59 31.63
CA ALA A 586 16.38 -57.24 31.69
C ALA A 586 17.43 -56.48 30.85
N ALA A 587 17.06 -55.99 29.67
CA ALA A 587 17.92 -55.17 28.81
C ALA A 587 18.28 -53.82 29.45
N VAL A 588 17.33 -53.19 30.14
CA VAL A 588 17.57 -51.95 30.88
C VAL A 588 18.49 -52.20 32.08
N ALA A 589 18.31 -53.30 32.81
CA ALA A 589 19.18 -53.66 33.94
C ALA A 589 20.63 -53.94 33.50
N THR A 590 20.83 -54.60 32.36
CA THR A 590 22.18 -54.83 31.80
C THR A 590 22.82 -53.53 31.29
N PHE A 591 22.03 -52.61 30.73
CA PHE A 591 22.52 -51.30 30.31
C PHE A 591 22.93 -50.43 31.51
N VAL A 592 22.16 -50.46 32.60
CA VAL A 592 22.49 -49.74 33.85
C VAL A 592 23.76 -50.31 34.49
N GLN A 593 23.93 -51.63 34.56
CA GLN A 593 25.20 -52.23 35.01
C GLN A 593 26.38 -51.85 34.12
N GLY A 594 26.19 -51.76 32.80
CA GLY A 594 27.21 -51.27 31.86
C GLY A 594 27.65 -49.84 32.14
N LEU A 595 26.72 -48.97 32.52
CA LEU A 595 26.98 -47.57 32.88
C LEU A 595 27.70 -47.44 34.23
N GLU A 596 27.36 -48.25 35.24
CA GLU A 596 28.06 -48.28 36.52
C GLU A 596 29.51 -48.76 36.37
N ILE A 597 29.76 -49.75 35.50
CA ILE A 597 31.12 -50.22 35.18
C ILE A 597 31.93 -49.13 34.47
N LEU A 598 31.31 -48.34 33.60
CA LEU A 598 31.96 -47.21 32.91
C LEU A 598 32.27 -46.06 33.88
N ASP A 599 31.38 -45.75 34.82
CA ASP A 599 31.62 -44.73 35.85
C ASP A 599 32.74 -45.16 36.82
N MET A 600 32.80 -46.45 37.20
CA MET A 600 33.90 -46.98 37.99
C MET A 600 35.24 -46.96 37.24
N LYS A 601 35.26 -47.25 35.94
CA LYS A 601 36.46 -47.11 35.11
C LYS A 601 36.91 -45.64 34.98
N ARG A 602 35.96 -44.71 34.88
CA ARG A 602 36.22 -43.27 34.83
C ARG A 602 36.80 -42.75 36.15
N LYS A 603 36.27 -43.19 37.29
CA LYS A 603 36.80 -42.86 38.63
C LYS A 603 38.19 -43.44 38.87
N ARG A 604 38.50 -44.63 38.35
CA ARG A 604 39.86 -45.20 38.37
C ARG A 604 40.84 -44.45 37.47
N ALA A 605 40.41 -43.98 36.30
CA ALA A 605 41.24 -43.16 35.41
C ALA A 605 41.53 -41.77 35.98
N ALA A 606 40.57 -41.17 36.70
CA ALA A 606 40.74 -39.89 37.38
C ALA A 606 41.66 -39.97 38.62
N GLY A 607 41.70 -41.12 39.31
CA GLY A 607 42.57 -41.34 40.47
C GLY A 607 44.06 -41.58 40.15
N ALA A 608 44.41 -41.84 38.88
CA ALA A 608 45.77 -42.17 38.45
C ALA A 608 46.60 -40.96 37.96
N LEU A 609 46.03 -39.74 37.99
CA LEU A 609 46.63 -38.53 37.39
C LEU A 609 47.15 -37.48 38.39
N LEU A 610 47.29 -37.82 39.68
CA LEU A 610 47.90 -36.93 40.67
C LEU A 610 49.30 -37.45 41.06
N PRO A 611 50.40 -36.75 40.72
CA PRO A 611 51.71 -37.04 41.30
C PRO A 611 51.76 -36.60 42.78
N PRO A 612 52.54 -37.27 43.64
CA PRO A 612 52.64 -36.92 45.05
C PRO A 612 53.38 -35.59 45.22
N ALA A 613 52.76 -34.66 45.95
CA ALA A 613 53.42 -33.46 46.46
C ALA A 613 54.53 -33.87 47.46
N GLY A 614 55.78 -33.78 47.01
CA GLY A 614 56.97 -33.88 47.84
C GLY A 614 57.21 -32.59 48.62
N ARG A 615 57.65 -32.78 49.87
CA ARG A 615 57.90 -31.78 50.92
C ARG A 615 59.03 -30.79 50.62
N ALA A 616 58.87 -29.63 51.23
CA ALA A 616 59.86 -28.66 51.70
C ALA A 616 61.31 -29.17 51.86
N GLU A 617 62.25 -28.45 51.23
CA GLU A 617 63.23 -27.54 51.85
C GLU A 617 63.60 -26.44 50.86
#